data_AF-A0A926AUY8-F1
#
_entry.id   AF-A0A926AUY8-F1
#
_cell.length_a   1.000
_cell.length_b   1.000
_cell.length_c   1.000
_cell.angle_alpha   90.00
_cell.angle_beta   90.00
_cell.angle_gamma   90.00
#
_symmetry.space_group_name_H-M   'P 1'
#
loop_
_entity.id
_entity.type
_entity.pdbx_description
1 polymer ?
#
loop_
_entity_poly.entity_id
_entity_poly.type
_entity_poly.pdbx_seq_one_letter_code
_entity_poly.pdbx_strand_id
1 'polypeptide(L)' 'MTGSREELIRLIEQLSDADPDLRLGQMLTNLATLARGPQPESVWDCEDDELAAAAQRLLTRIQERQAAIA' A
#
# COMPACT_ATOMS: atom_id res chain seq x y z
N MET A 1 15.52 12.99 -3.78
CA MET A 1 14.69 11.89 -3.24
C MET A 1 13.20 12.16 -3.52
N THR A 2 12.84 12.56 -4.73
CA THR A 2 11.43 12.79 -5.14
C THR A 2 10.78 11.55 -5.74
N GLY A 3 11.58 10.57 -6.20
CA GLY A 3 11.08 9.37 -6.88
C GLY A 3 10.19 8.47 -6.02
N SER A 4 10.58 8.19 -4.77
CA SER A 4 9.84 7.26 -3.90
C SER A 4 8.47 7.79 -3.49
N ARG A 5 8.34 9.10 -3.23
CA ARG A 5 7.05 9.72 -2.89
C ARG A 5 6.06 9.69 -4.05
N GLU A 6 6.51 10.10 -5.24
CA GLU A 6 5.67 10.09 -6.43
C GLU A 6 5.23 8.68 -6.80
N GLU A 7 6.13 7.71 -6.67
CA GLU A 7 5.82 6.29 -6.85
C GLU A 7 4.79 5.79 -5.83
N LEU A 8 4.97 6.11 -4.55
CA LEU A 8 4.01 5.74 -3.50
C LEU A 8 2.61 6.31 -3.80
N ILE A 9 2.51 7.58 -4.19
CA ILE A 9 1.22 8.21 -4.53
C ILE A 9 0.56 7.48 -5.70
N ARG A 10 1.32 7.16 -6.77
CA ARG A 10 0.81 6.39 -7.91
C ARG A 10 0.35 4.98 -7.53
N LEU A 11 1.02 4.33 -6.58
CA LEU A 11 0.62 3.01 -6.10
C LEU A 11 -0.63 3.05 -5.23
N ILE A 12 -0.79 4.08 -4.39
CA ILE A 12 -2.01 4.30 -3.60
C ILE A 12 -3.23 4.56 -4.50
N GLU A 13 -3.05 5.32 -5.59
CA GLU A 13 -4.09 5.53 -6.59
C GLU A 13 -4.54 4.19 -7.22
N GLN A 14 -3.59 3.38 -7.70
CA GLN A 14 -3.89 2.06 -8.25
C GLN A 14 -4.55 1.11 -7.25
N LEU A 15 -4.15 1.14 -5.98
CA LEU A 15 -4.80 0.35 -4.93
C LEU A 15 -6.24 0.81 -4.67
N SER A 16 -6.49 2.11 -4.74
CA SER A 16 -7.84 2.67 -4.56
C SER A 16 -8.77 2.27 -5.70
N ASP A 17 -8.25 2.20 -6.93
CA ASP A 17 -9.00 1.71 -8.08
C ASP A 17 -9.25 0.19 -8.00
N ALA A 18 -8.28 -0.58 -7.49
CA ALA A 18 -8.36 -2.04 -7.41
C ALA A 18 -9.29 -2.54 -6.28
N ASP A 19 -9.41 -1.79 -5.18
CA ASP A 19 -10.28 -2.11 -4.05
C ASP A 19 -10.96 -0.82 -3.50
N PRO A 20 -12.02 -0.33 -4.16
CA PRO A 20 -12.67 0.94 -3.79
C PRO A 20 -13.39 0.90 -2.44
N ASP A 21 -13.64 -0.28 -1.88
CA ASP A 21 -14.27 -0.45 -0.57
C ASP A 21 -13.24 -0.27 0.58
N LEU A 22 -11.94 -0.37 0.28
CA LEU A 22 -10.88 -0.16 1.25
C LEU A 22 -10.63 1.34 1.48
N ARG A 23 -11.14 1.86 2.60
CA ARG A 23 -10.94 3.26 3.01
C ARG A 23 -9.45 3.64 3.08
N LEU A 24 -9.10 4.84 2.59
CA LEU A 24 -7.72 5.32 2.51
C LEU A 24 -6.92 5.20 3.83
N GLY A 25 -7.49 5.64 4.96
CA GLY A 25 -6.79 5.55 6.26
C GLY A 25 -6.49 4.10 6.68
N GLN A 26 -7.39 3.18 6.36
CA GLN A 26 -7.20 1.75 6.60
C GLN A 26 -6.13 1.19 5.67
N MET A 27 -6.12 1.60 4.39
CA MET A 27 -5.07 1.25 3.44
C MET A 27 -3.69 1.66 3.95
N LEU A 28 -3.50 2.93 4.33
CA LEU A 28 -2.22 3.43 4.84
C LEU A 28 -1.75 2.68 6.09
N THR A 29 -2.66 2.38 7.00
CA THR A 29 -2.35 1.59 8.21
C THR A 29 -1.91 0.16 7.87
N ASN A 30 -2.56 -0.46 6.89
CA ASN A 30 -2.18 -1.79 6.41
C ASN A 30 -0.81 -1.77 5.73
N LEU A 31 -0.52 -0.76 4.91
CA LEU A 31 0.79 -0.61 4.26
C LEU A 31 1.91 -0.46 5.28
N ALA A 32 1.72 0.40 6.28
CA ALA A 32 2.66 0.55 7.38
C ALA A 32 2.86 -0.77 8.16
N THR A 33 1.77 -1.50 8.41
CA THR A 33 1.80 -2.83 9.05
C THR A 33 2.58 -3.84 8.21
N LEU A 34 2.43 -3.81 6.88
CA LEU A 34 3.16 -4.69 5.96
C LEU A 34 4.65 -4.32 5.83
N ALA A 35 4.98 -3.05 5.99
CA ALA A 35 6.35 -2.55 5.91
C ALA A 35 7.16 -2.87 7.17
N ARG A 36 6.62 -2.52 8.36
CA ARG A 36 7.36 -2.56 9.63
C ARG A 36 6.72 -3.41 10.73
N GLY A 37 5.54 -3.97 10.50
CA GLY A 37 4.80 -4.77 11.48
C GLY A 37 3.69 -3.98 12.21
N PRO A 38 2.88 -4.66 13.05
CA PRO A 38 1.69 -4.08 13.66
C PRO A 38 2.01 -3.25 14.91
N GLN A 39 2.83 -2.23 14.77
CA GLN A 39 3.17 -1.29 15.84
C GLN A 39 2.45 0.04 15.62
N PRO A 40 1.83 0.67 16.64
CA PRO A 40 1.10 1.93 16.48
C PRO A 40 1.89 3.05 15.78
N GLU A 41 3.20 3.00 15.92
CA GLU A 41 4.16 4.00 15.48
C GLU A 41 4.51 3.81 13.99
N SER A 42 4.28 2.60 13.45
CA SER A 42 4.68 2.23 12.09
C SER A 42 4.07 3.16 11.04
N VAL A 43 2.88 3.70 11.26
CA VAL A 43 2.24 4.61 10.29
C VAL A 43 2.92 5.98 10.22
N TRP A 44 3.65 6.40 11.26
CA TRP A 44 4.40 7.65 11.28
C TRP A 44 5.88 7.45 10.95
N ASP A 45 6.43 6.28 11.29
CA ASP A 45 7.86 6.00 11.18
C ASP A 45 8.28 5.37 9.83
N CYS A 46 7.35 4.86 9.04
CA CYS A 46 7.67 4.30 7.72
C CYS A 46 8.10 5.40 6.75
N GLU A 47 9.17 5.11 6.01
CA GLU A 47 9.65 5.95 4.92
C GLU A 47 8.86 5.69 3.63
N ASP A 48 8.90 6.66 2.70
CA ASP A 48 8.15 6.61 1.43
C ASP A 48 8.49 5.35 0.60
N ASP A 49 9.73 4.86 0.63
CA ASP A 49 10.20 3.68 -0.10
C ASP A 49 9.73 2.35 0.53
N GLU A 50 9.68 2.27 1.86
CA GLU A 50 9.12 1.12 2.57
C GLU A 50 7.62 0.98 2.29
N LEU A 51 6.90 2.11 2.30
CA LEU A 51 5.48 2.14 1.94
C LEU A 51 5.27 1.79 0.47
N ALA A 52 6.12 2.26 -0.45
CA ALA A 52 6.04 1.90 -1.87
C ALA A 52 6.25 0.39 -2.08
N ALA A 53 7.24 -0.20 -1.41
CA ALA A 53 7.47 -1.65 -1.47
C ALA A 53 6.28 -2.45 -0.91
N ALA A 54 5.67 -1.99 0.19
CA ALA A 54 4.47 -2.60 0.75
C ALA A 54 3.25 -2.46 -0.18
N ALA A 55 3.06 -1.28 -0.78
CA ALA A 55 1.97 -1.00 -1.71
C ALA A 55 2.06 -1.88 -2.96
N GLN A 56 3.26 -2.03 -3.54
CA GLN A 56 3.50 -2.91 -4.68
C GLN A 56 3.14 -4.37 -4.35
N ARG A 57 3.53 -4.86 -3.17
CA ARG A 57 3.18 -6.23 -2.72
C ARG A 57 1.68 -6.42 -2.56
N LEU A 58 0.98 -5.44 -1.97
CA LEU A 58 -0.47 -5.50 -1.78
C LEU A 58 -1.20 -5.46 -3.11
N LEU A 59 -0.77 -4.61 -4.05
CA LEU A 59 -1.38 -4.49 -5.37
C LEU A 59 -1.26 -5.80 -6.15
N THR A 60 -0.07 -6.42 -6.16
CA THR A 60 0.14 -7.74 -6.79
C THR A 60 -0.80 -8.79 -6.19
N ARG A 61 -0.93 -8.85 -4.85
CA ARG A 61 -1.85 -9.78 -4.17
C ARG A 61 -3.31 -9.58 -4.58
N ILE A 62 -3.76 -8.33 -4.70
CA ILE A 62 -5.14 -8.01 -5.12
C ILE A 62 -5.37 -8.45 -6.56
N GLN A 63 -4.44 -8.15 -7.46
CA GLN A 63 -4.50 -8.54 -8.87
C GLN A 63 -4.52 -10.06 -9.05
N GLU A 64 -3.66 -10.79 -8.32
CA GLU A 64 -3.65 -12.26 -8.32
C GLU A 64 -5.00 -12.82 -7.85
N ARG A 65 -5.58 -12.25 -6.79
CA ARG A 65 -6.89 -12.67 -6.28
C ARG A 65 -8.00 -12.42 -7.29
N GLN A 66 -8.00 -11.26 -7.96
CA GLN A 66 -9.00 -10.93 -8.97
C GLN A 66 -8.88 -11.87 -10.19
N ALA A 67 -7.67 -12.16 -10.63
CA ALA A 67 -7.41 -13.09 -11.74
C ALA A 67 -7.85 -14.53 -11.43
N ALA A 68 -7.82 -14.96 -10.16
CA ALA A 68 -8.29 -16.29 -9.76
C ALA A 68 -9.82 -16.42 -9.69
N ILE A 69 -10.56 -15.30 -9.69
CA ILE A 69 -12.02 -15.26 -9.60
C ILE A 69 -12.68 -15.04 -10.99
N ALA A 70 -11.93 -14.51 -11.95
CA ALA A 70 -12.34 -14.31 -13.35
C ALA A 70 -12.33 -15.62 -14.16
#